data_AF-A0A1Y6FX44-F1
#
_entry.id   AF-A0A1Y6FX44-F1
#
_cell.length_a   1.000
_cell.length_b   1.000
_cell.length_c   1.000
_cell.angle_alpha   90.00
_cell.angle_beta   90.00
_cell.angle_gamma   90.00
#
_symmetry.space_group_name_H-M   'P 1'
#
loop_
_entity.id
_entity.type
_entity.pdbx_description
1 polymer ?
#
loop_
_entity_poly.entity_id
_entity_poly.type
_entity_poly.pdbx_seq_one_letter_code
_entity_poly.pdbx_strand_id
1 'polypeptide(L)'
;MNFIRSIATATALCLPLVCNAGVYSDDLSRCLVESATPANKAALVKWMFTSMALHPDVSAMSAVTDEQREEANKAAADMFVELMSVTCLEQSQKAIKYEGPVAIQQGFQIFGQVAGQELFANPNVAQALSGLQKHVDSEKLAEALDVGQ
;
A
#
# COMPACT_ATOMS: atom_id res chain seq x y z
N MET A 1 16.15 -50.80 -44.18
CA MET A 1 16.39 -49.46 -44.77
C MET A 1 15.78 -48.44 -43.80
N ASN A 2 16.64 -47.60 -43.23
CA ASN A 2 16.45 -46.85 -41.98
C ASN A 2 15.38 -45.74 -42.08
N PHE A 3 14.55 -45.61 -41.04
CA PHE A 3 13.85 -44.35 -40.73
C PHE A 3 13.74 -44.17 -39.21
N ILE A 4 14.87 -43.87 -38.58
CA ILE A 4 14.91 -43.29 -37.23
C ILE A 4 14.49 -41.82 -37.40
N ARG A 5 13.23 -41.50 -37.08
CA ARG A 5 12.74 -40.12 -37.03
C ARG A 5 13.19 -39.50 -35.71
N SER A 6 14.17 -38.61 -35.80
CA SER A 6 14.69 -37.80 -34.69
C SER A 6 13.58 -37.04 -33.97
N ILE A 7 13.43 -37.32 -32.68
CA ILE A 7 12.67 -36.48 -31.75
C ILE A 7 13.63 -35.35 -31.33
N ALA A 8 13.45 -34.16 -31.90
CA ALA A 8 14.14 -32.96 -31.44
C ALA A 8 13.40 -32.41 -30.21
N THR A 9 13.85 -32.80 -29.02
CA THR A 9 13.38 -32.23 -27.75
C THR A 9 13.90 -30.80 -27.63
N ALA A 10 13.04 -29.82 -27.92
CA ALA A 10 13.33 -28.41 -27.68
C ALA A 10 13.27 -28.14 -26.16
N THR A 11 14.42 -28.20 -25.49
CA THR A 11 14.56 -27.76 -24.10
C THR A 11 14.44 -26.24 -24.08
N ALA A 12 13.23 -25.74 -23.77
CA ALA A 12 13.00 -24.31 -23.54
C ALA A 12 13.84 -23.85 -22.34
N LEU A 13 14.80 -22.97 -22.61
CA LEU A 13 15.68 -22.36 -21.62
C LEU A 13 14.85 -21.36 -20.78
N CYS A 14 14.24 -21.83 -19.69
CA CYS A 14 13.70 -20.94 -18.67
C CYS A 14 14.87 -20.21 -18.00
N LEU A 15 15.16 -18.99 -18.46
CA LEU A 15 16.00 -18.06 -17.71
C LEU A 15 15.28 -17.78 -16.38
N PRO A 16 15.89 -18.05 -15.22
CA PRO A 16 15.31 -17.62 -13.95
C PRO A 16 15.29 -16.10 -13.95
N LEU A 17 14.09 -15.52 -14.12
CA LEU A 17 13.86 -14.15 -13.76
C LEU A 17 14.18 -14.05 -12.27
N VAL A 18 15.17 -13.24 -11.92
CA VAL A 18 15.49 -12.95 -10.53
C VAL A 18 14.29 -12.19 -9.98
N CYS A 19 13.36 -12.91 -9.38
CA CYS A 19 12.25 -12.32 -8.66
C CYS A 19 12.85 -11.72 -7.38
N ASN A 20 13.21 -10.45 -7.42
CA ASN A 20 13.71 -9.74 -6.25
C ASN A 20 12.51 -9.36 -5.36
N ALA A 21 11.92 -10.36 -4.70
CA ALA A 21 11.14 -10.10 -3.49
C ALA A 21 12.15 -9.59 -2.47
N GLY A 22 12.16 -8.27 -2.26
CA GLY A 22 13.15 -7.61 -1.44
C GLY A 22 13.00 -8.01 0.01
N VAL A 23 13.73 -9.05 0.45
CA VAL A 23 13.66 -9.58 1.82
C VAL A 23 13.92 -8.47 2.84
N TYR A 24 14.80 -7.53 2.54
CA TYR A 24 15.09 -6.42 3.45
C TYR A 24 14.00 -5.35 3.42
N SER A 25 13.34 -5.12 2.29
CA SER A 25 12.12 -4.30 2.20
C SER A 25 10.96 -4.92 2.97
N ASP A 26 10.80 -6.24 2.94
CA ASP A 26 9.78 -6.95 3.70
C ASP A 26 10.04 -6.85 5.21
N ASP A 27 11.30 -7.00 5.64
CA ASP A 27 11.70 -6.82 7.04
C ASP A 27 11.47 -5.38 7.52
N LEU A 28 11.78 -4.38 6.68
CA LEU A 28 11.46 -2.99 6.96
C LEU A 28 9.95 -2.77 7.08
N SER A 29 9.17 -3.28 6.13
CA SER A 29 7.71 -3.21 6.13
C SER A 29 7.12 -3.78 7.40
N ARG A 30 7.59 -4.96 7.80
CA ARG A 30 7.16 -5.63 9.04
C ARG A 30 7.45 -4.78 10.26
N CYS A 31 8.68 -4.26 10.38
CA CYS A 31 9.04 -3.41 11.50
C CYS A 31 8.16 -2.16 11.57
N LEU A 32 7.93 -1.48 10.44
CA LEU A 32 7.07 -0.30 10.38
C LEU A 32 5.65 -0.61 10.84
N VAL A 33 5.06 -1.70 10.36
CA VAL A 33 3.69 -2.10 10.71
C VAL A 33 3.55 -2.49 12.19
N GLU A 34 4.49 -3.30 12.70
CA GLU A 34 4.42 -3.82 14.08
C GLU A 34 4.80 -2.76 15.13
N SER A 35 5.70 -1.84 14.78
CA SER A 35 6.24 -0.85 15.73
C SER A 35 5.52 0.51 15.67
N ALA A 36 4.75 0.78 14.61
CA ALA A 36 4.03 2.04 14.50
C ALA A 36 2.98 2.21 15.60
N THR A 37 3.09 3.31 16.33
CA THR A 37 2.09 3.70 17.33
C THR A 37 0.77 4.14 16.66
N PRO A 38 -0.34 4.21 17.41
CA PRO A 38 -1.57 4.82 16.90
C PRO A 38 -1.37 6.27 16.43
N ALA A 39 -0.46 7.02 17.06
CA ALA A 39 -0.12 8.38 16.65
C ALA A 39 0.60 8.41 15.29
N ASN A 40 1.50 7.46 15.04
CA ASN A 40 2.19 7.32 13.75
C ASN A 40 1.19 7.03 12.64
N LYS A 41 0.30 6.06 12.84
CA LYS A 41 -0.73 5.73 11.84
C LYS A 41 -1.66 6.92 11.58
N ALA A 42 -2.07 7.63 12.63
CA ALA A 42 -2.87 8.84 12.51
C ALA A 42 -2.14 9.97 11.76
N ALA A 43 -0.85 10.18 12.03
CA ALA A 43 -0.03 11.17 11.33
C ALA A 43 0.05 10.85 9.83
N LEU A 44 0.30 9.57 9.49
CA LEU A 44 0.35 9.12 8.10
C LEU A 44 -0.98 9.36 7.37
N VAL A 45 -2.11 8.88 7.90
CA VAL A 45 -3.40 9.03 7.21
C VAL A 45 -3.86 10.48 7.13
N LYS A 46 -3.55 11.32 8.13
CA LYS A 46 -3.82 12.76 8.08
C LYS A 46 -3.04 13.42 6.96
N TRP A 47 -1.73 13.17 6.88
CA TRP A 47 -0.89 13.70 5.82
C TRP A 47 -1.33 13.25 4.42
N MET A 48 -1.72 11.98 4.27
CA MET A 48 -2.30 11.48 3.02
C MET A 48 -3.61 12.20 2.69
N PHE A 49 -4.54 12.30 3.65
CA PHE A 49 -5.83 12.95 3.42
C PHE A 49 -5.69 14.44 3.07
N THR A 50 -4.87 15.19 3.82
CA THR A 50 -4.67 16.61 3.51
C THR A 50 -4.08 16.75 2.12
N SER A 51 -3.07 15.96 1.75
CA SER A 51 -2.49 15.98 0.40
C SER A 51 -3.52 15.63 -0.69
N MET A 52 -4.32 14.59 -0.50
CA MET A 52 -5.38 14.18 -1.44
C MET A 52 -6.46 15.23 -1.61
N ALA A 53 -6.75 16.02 -0.58
CA ALA A 53 -7.73 17.12 -0.65
C ALA A 53 -7.35 18.23 -1.63
N LEU A 54 -6.11 18.25 -2.16
CA LEU A 54 -5.72 19.17 -3.24
C LEU A 54 -6.09 18.66 -4.64
N HIS A 55 -6.52 17.39 -4.78
CA HIS A 55 -6.84 16.83 -6.08
C HIS A 55 -8.10 17.51 -6.68
N PRO A 56 -8.09 17.93 -7.96
CA PRO A 56 -9.18 18.71 -8.57
C PRO A 56 -10.57 18.08 -8.42
N ASP A 57 -10.66 16.76 -8.51
CA ASP A 57 -11.93 16.02 -8.44
C ASP A 57 -12.59 16.04 -7.05
N VAL A 58 -11.85 16.38 -5.98
CA VAL A 58 -12.34 16.33 -4.59
C VAL A 58 -12.09 17.61 -3.81
N SER A 59 -11.30 18.55 -4.33
CA SER A 59 -10.89 19.76 -3.59
C SER A 59 -12.07 20.62 -3.18
N ALA A 60 -13.13 20.67 -3.99
CA ALA A 60 -14.37 21.36 -3.64
C ALA A 60 -15.14 20.72 -2.47
N MET A 61 -14.83 19.47 -2.10
CA MET A 61 -15.48 18.73 -1.00
C MET A 61 -14.75 18.87 0.33
N SER A 62 -13.59 19.51 0.35
CA SER A 62 -12.72 19.59 1.53
C SER A 62 -12.44 21.04 1.92
N ALA A 63 -12.38 21.30 3.23
CA ALA A 63 -12.03 22.59 3.80
C ALA A 63 -10.68 22.57 4.54
N VAL A 64 -9.77 21.66 4.14
CA VAL A 64 -8.43 21.56 4.73
C VAL A 64 -7.64 22.85 4.48
N THR A 65 -7.23 23.53 5.55
CA THR A 65 -6.43 24.76 5.47
C THR A 65 -4.95 24.47 5.24
N ASP A 66 -4.19 25.50 4.86
CA ASP A 66 -2.74 25.38 4.69
C ASP A 66 -2.03 25.12 6.02
N GLU A 67 -2.52 25.68 7.13
CA GLU A 67 -1.98 25.41 8.46
C GLU A 67 -2.17 23.94 8.87
N GLN A 68 -3.36 23.38 8.63
CA GLN A 68 -3.63 21.97 8.92
C GLN A 68 -2.76 21.03 8.07
N ARG A 69 -2.51 21.43 6.82
CA ARG A 69 -1.63 20.69 5.90
C ARG A 69 -0.18 20.74 6.37
N GLU A 70 0.29 21.91 6.79
CA GLU A 70 1.65 22.08 7.30
C GLU A 70 1.86 21.34 8.63
N GLU A 71 0.87 21.33 9.53
CA GLU A 71 0.90 20.52 10.74
C GLU A 71 0.98 19.02 10.40
N ALA A 72 0.19 18.55 9.42
CA ALA A 72 0.24 17.17 8.98
C ALA A 72 1.58 16.79 8.33
N ASN A 73 2.19 17.70 7.54
CA ASN A 73 3.52 17.50 6.97
C ASN A 73 4.59 17.31 8.06
N LYS A 74 4.58 18.17 9.10
CA LYS A 74 5.51 18.08 10.22
C LYS A 74 5.34 16.77 10.98
N ALA A 75 4.11 16.41 11.34
CA ALA A 75 3.83 15.18 12.05
C ALA A 75 4.25 13.92 11.25
N ALA A 76 4.01 13.91 9.94
CA ALA A 76 4.45 12.79 9.09
C ALA A 76 5.98 12.73 8.92
N ALA A 77 6.64 13.89 8.85
CA ALA A 77 8.10 13.95 8.80
C ALA A 77 8.74 13.45 10.10
N ASP A 78 8.23 13.87 11.26
CA ASP A 78 8.69 13.42 12.57
C ASP A 78 8.51 11.91 12.71
N MET A 79 7.33 11.39 12.36
CA MET A 79 7.04 9.96 12.32
C MET A 79 8.02 9.21 11.41
N PHE A 80 8.25 9.71 10.19
CA PHE A 80 9.15 9.08 9.22
C PHE A 80 10.58 9.00 9.78
N VAL A 81 11.09 10.10 10.33
CA VAL A 81 12.43 10.17 10.90
C VAL A 81 12.56 9.24 12.10
N GLU A 82 11.62 9.26 13.03
CA GLU A 82 11.61 8.37 14.21
C GLU A 82 11.63 6.90 13.79
N LEU A 83 10.70 6.50 12.92
CA LEU A 83 10.59 5.11 12.48
C LEU A 83 11.86 4.66 11.74
N MET A 84 12.40 5.47 10.83
CA MET A 84 13.53 5.07 9.99
C MET A 84 14.88 5.13 10.71
N SER A 85 15.05 6.08 11.63
CA SER A 85 16.36 6.35 12.24
C SER A 85 16.51 5.84 13.67
N VAL A 86 15.40 5.49 14.34
CA VAL A 86 15.42 5.01 15.72
C VAL A 86 14.76 3.64 15.82
N THR A 87 13.47 3.54 15.50
CA THR A 87 12.68 2.35 15.80
C THR A 87 13.00 1.17 14.88
N CYS A 88 13.13 1.41 13.58
CA CYS A 88 13.43 0.42 12.55
C CYS A 88 14.79 0.66 11.89
N LEU A 89 15.75 1.21 12.65
CA LEU A 89 17.05 1.62 12.13
C LEU A 89 17.80 0.46 11.45
N GLU A 90 17.83 -0.72 12.09
CA GLU A 90 18.57 -1.86 11.55
C GLU A 90 17.99 -2.33 10.20
N GLN A 91 16.67 -2.46 10.12
CA GLN A 91 15.95 -2.87 8.92
C GLN A 91 16.12 -1.80 7.83
N SER A 92 16.01 -0.52 8.19
CA SER A 92 16.21 0.60 7.28
C SER A 92 17.61 0.60 6.67
N GLN A 93 18.64 0.39 7.49
CA GLN A 93 20.03 0.30 7.02
C GLN A 93 20.22 -0.88 6.08
N LYS A 94 19.71 -2.06 6.42
CA LYS A 94 19.82 -3.27 5.59
C LYS A 94 19.08 -3.10 4.26
N ALA A 95 17.85 -2.62 4.31
CA ALA A 95 17.01 -2.34 3.15
C ALA A 95 17.71 -1.40 2.16
N ILE A 96 18.19 -0.25 2.65
CA ILE A 96 18.90 0.72 1.80
C ILE A 96 20.22 0.14 1.28
N LYS A 97 20.97 -0.60 2.11
CA LYS A 97 22.27 -1.16 1.73
C LYS A 97 22.16 -2.20 0.62
N TYR A 98 21.18 -3.09 0.69
CA TYR A 98 21.08 -4.25 -0.20
C TYR A 98 20.10 -4.05 -1.36
N GLU A 99 19.09 -3.21 -1.19
CA GLU A 99 18.00 -3.03 -2.17
C GLU A 99 17.84 -1.56 -2.61
N GLY A 100 18.52 -0.63 -1.94
CA GLY A 100 18.54 0.79 -2.31
C GLY A 100 17.33 1.58 -1.80
N PRO A 101 17.19 2.85 -2.22
CA PRO A 101 16.12 3.72 -1.73
C PRO A 101 14.70 3.26 -2.05
N VAL A 102 14.52 2.43 -3.10
CA VAL A 102 13.21 1.86 -3.46
C VAL A 102 12.62 1.00 -2.33
N ALA A 103 13.48 0.42 -1.48
CA ALA A 103 13.06 -0.36 -0.34
C ALA A 103 12.25 0.45 0.68
N ILE A 104 12.55 1.74 0.80
CA ILE A 104 11.79 2.67 1.66
C ILE A 104 10.36 2.84 1.11
N GLN A 105 10.24 3.04 -0.21
CA GLN A 105 8.93 3.16 -0.86
C GLN A 105 8.09 1.90 -0.65
N GLN A 106 8.69 0.71 -0.82
CA GLN A 106 8.00 -0.56 -0.59
C GLN A 106 7.58 -0.72 0.88
N GLY A 107 8.48 -0.40 1.82
CA GLY A 107 8.20 -0.33 3.25
C GLY A 107 6.97 0.49 3.59
N PHE A 108 6.97 1.75 3.14
CA PHE A 108 5.88 2.69 3.40
C PHE A 108 4.61 2.38 2.60
N GLN A 109 4.69 1.69 1.47
CA GLN A 109 3.51 1.22 0.74
C GLN A 109 2.72 0.22 1.60
N ILE A 110 3.39 -0.78 2.19
CA ILE A 110 2.72 -1.76 3.05
C ILE A 110 2.24 -1.10 4.35
N PHE A 111 3.05 -0.24 4.98
CA PHE A 111 2.63 0.51 6.16
C PHE A 111 1.39 1.38 5.88
N GLY A 112 1.36 2.07 4.74
CA GLY A 112 0.22 2.87 4.31
C GLY A 112 -1.03 2.04 4.00
N GLN A 113 -0.87 0.84 3.44
CA GLN A 113 -1.99 -0.09 3.26
C GLN A 113 -2.61 -0.49 4.59
N VAL A 114 -1.80 -0.84 5.59
CA VAL A 114 -2.29 -1.21 6.93
C VAL A 114 -2.98 -0.01 7.61
N ALA A 115 -2.34 1.16 7.60
CA ALA A 115 -2.93 2.37 8.18
C ALA A 115 -4.24 2.76 7.49
N GLY A 116 -4.32 2.60 6.16
CA GLY A 116 -5.55 2.80 5.39
C GLY A 116 -6.65 1.79 5.73
N GLN A 117 -6.31 0.50 5.87
CA GLN A 117 -7.26 -0.53 6.30
C GLN A 117 -7.87 -0.19 7.68
N GLU A 118 -7.04 0.26 8.62
CA GLU A 118 -7.52 0.71 9.94
C GLU A 118 -8.45 1.93 9.84
N LEU A 119 -8.14 2.89 8.97
CA LEU A 119 -8.99 4.05 8.71
C LEU A 119 -10.37 3.62 8.18
N PHE A 120 -10.40 2.70 7.21
CA PHE A 120 -11.64 2.18 6.63
C PHE A 120 -12.42 1.25 7.57
N ALA A 121 -11.74 0.59 8.51
CA ALA A 121 -12.36 -0.22 9.55
C ALA A 121 -13.05 0.62 10.64
N ASN A 122 -12.84 1.95 10.67
CA ASN A 122 -13.56 2.82 11.59
C ASN A 122 -15.08 2.71 11.35
N PRO A 123 -15.90 2.47 12.39
CA PRO A 123 -17.34 2.27 12.23
C PRO A 123 -18.06 3.40 11.49
N ASN A 124 -17.66 4.66 11.71
CA ASN A 124 -18.28 5.81 11.04
C ASN A 124 -17.93 5.85 9.54
N VAL A 125 -16.70 5.51 9.18
CA VAL A 125 -16.24 5.44 7.78
C VAL A 125 -16.90 4.27 7.06
N ALA A 126 -16.88 3.09 7.66
CA ALA A 126 -17.54 1.90 7.12
C ALA A 126 -19.04 2.13 6.91
N GLN A 127 -19.71 2.79 7.87
CA GLN A 127 -21.12 3.13 7.78
C GLN A 127 -21.41 4.16 6.67
N ALA A 128 -20.52 5.12 6.43
CA ALA A 128 -20.65 6.06 5.32
C ALA A 128 -20.50 5.33 3.97
N LEU A 129 -19.51 4.45 3.84
CA LEU A 129 -19.26 3.67 2.62
C LEU A 129 -20.39 2.70 2.28
N SER A 130 -21.06 2.11 3.27
CA SER A 130 -22.23 1.25 3.04
C SER A 130 -23.40 2.01 2.39
N GLY A 131 -23.39 3.35 2.42
CA GLY A 131 -24.33 4.19 1.68
C GLY A 131 -24.36 3.91 0.18
N LEU A 132 -23.27 3.41 -0.42
CA LEU A 132 -23.22 2.97 -1.82
C LEU A 132 -24.31 1.96 -2.14
N GLN A 133 -24.60 1.02 -1.23
CA GLN A 133 -25.59 -0.05 -1.44
C GLN A 133 -26.98 0.50 -1.76
N LYS A 134 -27.32 1.70 -1.30
CA LYS A 134 -28.61 2.36 -1.58
C LYS A 134 -28.77 2.75 -3.05
N HIS A 135 -27.67 2.80 -3.80
CA HIS A 135 -27.62 3.24 -5.19
C HIS A 135 -27.17 2.14 -6.16
N VAL A 136 -26.86 0.96 -5.64
CA VAL A 136 -26.49 -0.21 -6.45
C VAL A 136 -27.74 -0.90 -6.93
N ASP A 137 -27.82 -1.11 -8.24
CA ASP A 137 -28.85 -1.93 -8.87
C ASP A 137 -28.50 -3.41 -8.70
N SER A 138 -29.01 -3.99 -7.61
CA SER A 138 -28.77 -5.38 -7.25
C SER A 138 -29.35 -6.36 -8.27
N GLU A 139 -30.46 -6.03 -8.93
CA GLU A 139 -31.07 -6.89 -9.95
C GLU A 139 -30.18 -6.96 -11.19
N LYS A 140 -29.73 -5.80 -11.68
CA LYS A 140 -28.80 -5.73 -12.80
C LYS A 140 -27.47 -6.41 -12.49
N LEU A 141 -26.95 -6.28 -11.27
CA LEU A 141 -25.74 -6.99 -10.86
C LEU A 141 -25.97 -8.50 -10.78
N ALA A 142 -27.09 -8.96 -10.22
CA ALA A 142 -27.39 -10.39 -10.12
C ALA A 142 -27.54 -11.03 -11.50
N GLU A 143 -28.22 -10.37 -12.44
CA GLU A 143 -28.36 -10.82 -13.82
C GLU A 143 -27.01 -10.85 -14.55
N ALA A 144 -26.19 -9.80 -14.40
CA ALA A 144 -24.91 -9.69 -15.11
C ALA A 144 -23.81 -10.62 -14.55
N LEU A 145 -23.89 -10.95 -13.25
CA LEU A 145 -22.87 -11.75 -12.55
C LEU A 145 -23.29 -13.21 -12.32
N ASP A 146 -24.47 -13.63 -12.80
CA ASP A 146 -25.03 -14.96 -12.58
C ASP A 146 -25.05 -15.38 -11.10
N VAL A 147 -25.34 -14.42 -10.21
CA VAL A 147 -25.43 -14.67 -8.74
C VAL A 147 -26.80 -15.29 -8.39
N GLY A 148 -27.36 -16.07 -9.32
CA GLY A 148 -28.76 -16.48 -9.35
C GLY A 148 -29.02 -17.95 -9.69
N GLN A 149 -28.04 -18.85 -9.50
CA GLN A 149 -28.26 -20.30 -9.40
C GLN A 149 -27.72 -20.87 -8.08
#